data_AF-A0A0A0A825-F1
#
_entry.id   AF-A0A0A0A825-F1
#
_cell.length_a   1.000
_cell.length_b   1.000
_cell.length_c   1.000
_cell.angle_alpha   90.00
_cell.angle_beta   90.00
_cell.angle_gamma   90.00
#
_symmetry.space_group_name_H-M   'P 1'
#
loop_
_entity.id
_entity.type
_entity.pdbx_description
1 polymer ?
#
loop_
_entity_poly.entity_id
_entity_poly.type
_entity_poly.pdbx_seq_one_letter_code
_entity_poly.pdbx_strand_id
1 'polypeptide(L)' 'IIFKQECKSKTWRSSIVFKKDTLVIREVREDDIGNYTCELKYGFFVVRRTTELTVT' A
#
# COMPACT_ATOMS: atom_id res chain seq x y z
N ILE A 1 -5.17 -1.23 -9.19
CA ILE A 1 -4.66 -1.92 -7.97
C ILE A 1 -5.15 -1.13 -6.77
N ILE A 2 -5.59 -1.82 -5.72
CA ILE A 2 -6.06 -1.18 -4.48
C ILE A 2 -5.01 -1.44 -3.40
N PHE A 3 -4.57 -0.40 -2.70
CA PHE A 3 -3.64 -0.52 -1.58
C PHE A 3 -4.37 -0.42 -0.25
N LYS A 4 -3.93 -1.23 0.73
CA LYS A 4 -4.41 -1.27 2.11
C LYS A 4 -3.21 -1.33 3.05
N GLN A 5 -3.29 -0.66 4.19
CA GLN A 5 -2.31 -0.81 5.28
C GLN A 5 -2.99 -1.51 6.44
N GLU A 6 -2.34 -2.49 7.07
CA GLU A 6 -2.92 -3.28 8.16
C GLU A 6 -4.28 -3.90 7.81
N CYS A 7 -4.40 -4.36 6.56
CA CYS A 7 -5.64 -4.90 5.99
C CYS A 7 -6.85 -3.93 6.01
N LYS A 8 -6.63 -2.65 6.27
CA LYS A 8 -7.66 -1.61 6.31
C LYS A 8 -7.49 -0.61 5.17
N SER A 9 -8.61 -0.19 4.60
CA SER A 9 -8.65 0.98 3.73
C SER A 9 -8.43 2.22 4.60
N LYS A 10 -7.37 2.98 4.35
CA LYS A 10 -7.08 4.23 5.06
C LYS A 10 -7.15 5.41 4.11
N THR A 11 -7.43 6.60 4.66
CA THR A 11 -7.22 7.84 3.93
C THR A 11 -5.71 8.10 3.86
N TRP A 12 -5.17 8.10 2.65
CA TRP A 12 -3.75 8.34 2.41
C TRP A 12 -3.44 9.84 2.46
N ARG A 13 -2.31 10.21 3.07
CA ARG A 13 -1.85 11.60 3.07
C ARG A 13 -1.37 12.03 1.67
N SER A 14 -1.37 13.33 1.40
CA SER A 14 -1.04 13.91 0.09
C SER A 14 0.39 13.63 -0.40
N SER A 15 1.34 13.37 0.52
CA SER A 15 2.72 13.01 0.15
C SER A 15 2.89 11.55 -0.28
N ILE A 16 1.83 10.73 -0.17
CA ILE A 16 1.78 9.37 -0.72
C ILE A 16 1.15 9.43 -2.11
N VAL A 17 1.93 9.03 -3.11
CA VAL A 17 1.53 9.08 -4.52
C VAL A 17 1.29 7.67 -5.03
N PHE A 18 0.10 7.47 -5.59
CA PHE A 18 -0.25 6.25 -6.31
C PHE A 18 0.07 6.41 -7.79
N LYS A 19 0.85 5.48 -8.33
CA LYS A 19 0.93 5.24 -9.78
C LYS A 19 0.18 3.94 -10.11
N LYS A 20 0.28 3.49 -11.36
CA LYS A 20 -0.44 2.32 -11.88
C LYS A 20 -0.39 1.10 -10.94
N ASP A 21 0.80 0.74 -10.50
CA ASP A 21 1.11 -0.44 -9.70
C ASP A 21 2.05 -0.18 -8.51
N THR A 22 2.51 1.06 -8.34
CA THR A 22 3.41 1.45 -7.25
C THR A 22 2.76 2.45 -6.29
N LEU A 23 2.99 2.26 -4.99
CA LEU A 23 2.75 3.25 -3.95
C LEU A 23 4.10 3.90 -3.60
N VAL A 24 4.19 5.22 -3.72
CA VAL A 24 5.41 5.99 -3.44
C VAL A 24 5.19 6.90 -2.25
N ILE A 25 5.98 6.70 -1.19
CA ILE A 25 6.00 7.55 -0.01
C ILE A 25 7.16 8.55 -0.18
N ARG A 26 6.86 9.83 -0.44
CA ARG A 26 7.92 10.83 -0.70
C ARG A 26 8.75 11.18 0.55
N GLU A 27 8.10 11.17 1.70
CA GLU A 27 8.70 11.44 3.01
C GLU A 27 8.24 10.33 3.96
N VAL A 28 9.11 9.38 4.25
CA VAL A 28 8.85 8.24 5.12
C VAL A 28 8.86 8.69 6.58
N ARG A 29 7.91 8.20 7.37
CA ARG A 29 7.72 8.52 8.79
C ARG A 29 7.50 7.23 9.59
N GLU A 30 7.62 7.30 10.91
CA GLU A 30 7.37 6.13 11.78
C GLU A 30 5.94 5.58 11.64
N ASP A 31 4.94 6.42 11.34
CA ASP A 31 3.55 5.99 11.11
C ASP A 31 3.34 5.24 9.79
N ASP A 32 4.34 5.22 8.91
CA ASP A 32 4.35 4.38 7.70
C ASP A 32 4.77 2.95 7.98
N ILE A 33 5.34 2.63 9.14
CA ILE A 33 5.69 1.25 9.49
C ILE A 33 4.43 0.38 9.45
N GLY A 34 4.57 -0.82 8.90
CA GLY A 34 3.52 -1.83 8.90
C GLY A 34 3.38 -2.60 7.60
N ASN A 35 2.26 -3.33 7.49
CA ASN A 35 2.00 -4.26 6.40
C ASN A 35 1.16 -3.61 5.30
N TYR A 36 1.74 -3.51 4.11
CA TYR A 36 1.08 -2.98 2.92
C TYR A 36 0.61 -4.13 2.04
N THR A 37 -0.70 -4.22 1.86
CA THR A 37 -1.31 -5.20 0.95
C THR A 37 -1.83 -4.49 -0.30
N CYS A 38 -1.33 -4.89 -1.47
CA CYS A 38 -1.90 -4.51 -2.75
C CYS A 38 -2.81 -5.61 -3.30
N GLU A 39 -3.98 -5.23 -3.81
CA GLU A 39 -5.00 -6.12 -4.35
C GLU A 39 -5.27 -5.79 -5.83
N LEU A 40 -5.22 -6.82 -6.68
CA LEU A 40 -5.48 -6.75 -8.11
C LEU A 40 -6.56 -7.77 -8.49
N LYS A 41 -7.61 -7.30 -9.16
CA LYS A 41 -8.60 -8.18 -9.80
C LYS A 41 -8.14 -8.48 -11.23
N TYR A 42 -8.02 -9.77 -11.56
CA TYR A 42 -7.65 -10.26 -12.89
C TYR A 42 -8.66 -11.32 -13.32
N GLY A 43 -9.61 -10.93 -14.18
CA GLY A 43 -10.78 -11.76 -14.50
C GLY A 43 -11.63 -12.06 -13.26
N PHE A 44 -11.79 -13.35 -12.95
CA PHE A 44 -12.48 -13.84 -11.74
C PHE A 44 -11.55 -13.99 -10.53
N PHE A 45 -10.23 -13.87 -10.72
CA PHE A 45 -9.26 -14.03 -9.66
C PHE A 45 -8.96 -12.71 -8.96
N VAL A 46 -8.68 -12.79 -7.66
CA VAL A 46 -8.15 -11.68 -6.86
C VAL A 46 -6.76 -12.06 -6.37
N VAL A 47 -5.77 -11.33 -6.85
CA VAL A 47 -4.36 -11.51 -6.48
C VAL A 47 -4.02 -10.49 -5.40
N ARG A 48 -3.36 -10.95 -4.34
CA ARG A 48 -2.88 -10.10 -3.24
C ARG A 48 -1.38 -10.29 -3.04
N ARG A 49 -0.69 -9.20 -2.77
CA ARG A 49 0.70 -9.21 -2.31
C ARG A 49 0.82 -8.32 -1.10
N THR A 50 1.53 -8.80 -0.09
CA THR A 50 1.78 -8.07 1.15
C THR A 50 3.26 -7.87 1.32
N THR A 51 3.66 -6.66 1.66
CA THR A 51 5.04 -6.29 1.97
C THR A 51 5.05 -5.62 3.33
N GLU A 52 5.91 -6.09 4.21
CA GLU A 52 6.19 -5.45 5.49
C GLU A 52 7.17 -4.30 5.25
N LEU A 53 6.82 -3.10 5.73
CA LEU A 53 7.67 -1.93 5.72
C LEU A 53 8.17 -1.67 7.14
N THR A 54 9.49 -1.78 7.32
CA THR A 54 10.19 -1.36 8.53
C THR A 54 11.04 -0.14 8.21
N VAL A 55 11.14 0.79 9.16
CA VAL A 55 11.96 2.00 9.05
C VAL A 55 13.06 1.89 10.12
N THR A 56 14.31 2.09 9.73
CA THR A 56 15.50 2.01 10.59
C THR A 56 16.26 3.32 10.60
#